data_AF-A0A1F7LKU6-F1
#
_entry.id   AF-A0A1F7LKU6-F1
#
_cell.length_a   1.000
_cell.length_b   1.000
_cell.length_c   1.000
_cell.angle_alpha   90.00
_cell.angle_beta   90.00
_cell.angle_gamma   90.00
#
_symmetry.space_group_name_H-M   'P 1'
#
loop_
_entity.id
_entity.type
_entity.pdbx_description
1 polymer ?
#
loop_
_entity_poly.entity_id
_entity_poly.type
_entity_poly.pdbx_seq_one_letter_code
_entity_poly.pdbx_strand_id
1 'polypeptide(L)'
;MGRACLDLYAEKPSGRDKAAAVRRRALAGEEAHDEELQMRRADGGRVWVSLTNTAVRDRNGSVAEVRAIVVDIDDRKRAEEQREGLARVASGLTGSLDVSEVGPRIVNGVVPLLRAHSAGLSLLHPDGSLETLAVSDPPGLYLAPGEVLPAGVGISARVIASRQAESSADLLAEPDLVVSGSLRRKIEESGEGARLAVPLRAGGQVIGVLSVADATGR
;
A
#
# COMPACT_ATOMS: atom_id res chain seq x y z
N MET A 1 -15.73 47.96 -25.91
CA MET A 1 -15.33 46.81 -26.74
C MET A 1 -15.41 45.55 -25.89
N GLY A 2 -16.29 44.62 -26.24
CA GLY A 2 -16.43 43.35 -25.50
C GLY A 2 -15.26 42.41 -25.80
N ARG A 3 -14.67 41.80 -24.76
CA ARG A 3 -13.70 40.72 -24.94
C ARG A 3 -14.41 39.49 -25.49
N ALA A 4 -13.75 38.71 -26.34
CA ALA A 4 -14.32 37.45 -26.77
C ALA A 4 -14.44 36.53 -25.55
N CYS A 5 -15.57 35.84 -25.43
CA CYS A 5 -15.84 34.91 -24.31
C CYS A 5 -14.72 33.88 -24.11
N LEU A 6 -14.03 33.47 -25.18
CA LEU A 6 -12.89 32.54 -25.12
C LEU A 6 -11.60 33.14 -24.53
N ASP A 7 -11.50 34.47 -24.43
CA ASP A 7 -10.34 35.15 -23.82
C ASP A 7 -10.37 35.10 -22.29
N LEU A 8 -11.49 34.66 -21.72
CA LEU A 8 -11.65 34.45 -20.28
C LEU A 8 -11.07 33.11 -19.80
N TYR A 9 -10.62 32.25 -20.72
CA TYR A 9 -10.06 30.93 -20.41
C TYR A 9 -8.53 30.93 -20.46
N ALA A 10 -7.92 30.07 -19.64
CA ALA A 10 -6.46 29.91 -19.62
C ALA A 10 -5.95 29.32 -20.94
N GLU A 11 -4.75 29.68 -21.40
CA GLU A 11 -4.18 29.19 -22.68
C GLU A 11 -3.72 27.72 -22.66
N LYS A 12 -4.14 26.95 -21.67
CA LYS A 12 -3.82 25.52 -21.52
C LYS A 12 -4.88 24.64 -22.19
N PRO A 13 -4.59 23.35 -22.43
CA PRO A 13 -5.58 22.38 -22.90
C PRO A 13 -6.85 22.33 -22.03
N SER A 14 -6.70 22.49 -20.71
CA SER A 14 -7.81 22.55 -19.74
C SER A 14 -8.57 23.88 -19.73
N GLY A 15 -8.13 24.88 -20.47
CA GLY A 15 -8.77 26.19 -20.58
C GLY A 15 -9.36 26.42 -21.97
N ARG A 16 -8.64 27.14 -22.84
CA ARG A 16 -9.15 27.66 -24.12
C ARG A 16 -9.55 26.55 -25.10
N ASP A 17 -8.79 25.46 -25.19
CA ASP A 17 -9.10 24.35 -26.10
C ASP A 17 -10.37 23.61 -25.65
N LYS A 18 -10.43 23.28 -24.36
CA LYS A 18 -11.61 22.64 -23.77
C LYS A 18 -12.84 23.55 -23.83
N ALA A 19 -12.68 24.84 -23.55
CA ALA A 19 -13.77 25.83 -23.68
C ALA A 19 -14.27 25.97 -25.12
N ALA A 20 -13.38 25.93 -26.12
CA ALA A 20 -13.77 25.95 -27.53
C ALA A 20 -14.55 24.69 -27.92
N ALA A 21 -14.15 23.51 -27.42
CA ALA A 21 -14.88 22.27 -27.62
C ALA A 21 -16.26 22.28 -26.96
N VAL A 22 -16.34 22.72 -25.70
CA VAL A 22 -17.62 22.85 -24.97
C VAL A 22 -18.54 23.85 -25.66
N ARG A 23 -18.01 24.98 -26.16
CA ARG A 23 -18.78 25.97 -26.91
C ARG A 23 -19.33 25.43 -28.22
N ARG A 24 -18.55 24.65 -29.00
CA ARG A 24 -19.03 24.03 -30.24
C ARG A 24 -20.20 23.08 -29.98
N ARG A 25 -20.09 22.24 -28.95
CA ARG A 25 -21.16 21.32 -28.53
C ARG A 25 -22.43 22.07 -28.12
N ALA A 26 -22.28 23.12 -27.32
CA ALA A 26 -23.41 23.95 -26.91
C ALA A 26 -24.13 24.63 -28.09
N LEU A 27 -23.38 25.11 -29.09
CA LEU A 27 -23.96 25.70 -30.31
C LEU A 27 -24.63 24.66 -31.22
N ALA A 28 -24.21 23.39 -31.16
CA ALA A 28 -24.90 22.27 -31.80
C ALA A 28 -26.15 21.82 -31.02
N GLY A 29 -26.43 22.43 -29.86
CA GLY A 29 -27.57 22.11 -29.00
C GLY A 29 -27.33 20.95 -28.05
N GLU A 30 -26.08 20.51 -27.88
CA GLU A 30 -25.69 19.57 -26.84
C GLU A 30 -25.55 20.29 -25.49
N GLU A 31 -26.07 19.66 -24.43
CA GLU A 31 -25.88 20.16 -23.08
C GLU A 31 -24.56 19.65 -22.51
N ALA A 32 -23.91 20.49 -21.70
CA ALA A 32 -22.72 20.13 -20.97
C ALA A 32 -22.98 20.37 -19.48
N HIS A 33 -22.67 19.38 -18.66
CA HIS A 33 -22.87 19.44 -17.21
C HIS A 33 -21.53 19.17 -16.53
N ASP A 34 -21.23 19.94 -15.48
CA ASP A 34 -20.05 19.79 -14.63
C ASP A 34 -18.68 19.75 -15.35
N GLU A 35 -18.54 20.48 -16.46
CA GLU A 35 -17.28 20.51 -17.19
C GLU A 35 -16.25 21.35 -16.45
N GLU A 36 -15.22 20.71 -15.88
CA GLU A 36 -14.14 21.42 -15.20
C GLU A 36 -13.16 22.06 -16.18
N LEU A 37 -12.97 23.37 -16.09
CA LEU A 37 -12.14 24.20 -16.97
C LEU A 37 -11.27 25.16 -16.16
N GLN A 38 -10.17 25.65 -16.73
CA GLN A 38 -9.40 26.75 -16.16
C GLN A 38 -9.73 28.10 -16.82
N MET A 39 -10.18 29.04 -16.00
CA MET A 39 -10.40 30.44 -16.37
C MET A 39 -9.30 31.37 -15.85
N ARG A 40 -9.24 32.56 -16.44
CA ARG A 40 -8.38 33.67 -16.00
C ARG A 40 -9.20 34.59 -15.11
N ARG A 41 -8.68 34.87 -13.92
CA ARG A 41 -9.18 35.92 -13.03
C ARG A 41 -8.83 37.30 -13.59
N ALA A 42 -9.53 38.32 -13.12
CA ALA A 42 -9.32 39.71 -13.54
C ALA A 42 -7.90 40.21 -13.20
N ASP A 43 -7.30 39.68 -12.13
CA ASP A 43 -5.92 39.94 -11.68
C ASP A 43 -4.85 39.18 -12.49
N GLY A 44 -5.25 38.38 -13.49
CA GLY A 44 -4.36 37.54 -14.30
C GLY A 44 -4.05 36.17 -13.70
N GLY A 45 -4.52 35.89 -12.48
CA GLY A 45 -4.46 34.57 -11.84
C GLY A 45 -5.33 33.53 -12.54
N ARG A 46 -5.20 32.27 -12.14
CA ARG A 46 -6.00 31.16 -12.66
C ARG A 46 -7.02 30.71 -11.63
N VAL A 47 -8.17 30.27 -12.10
CA VAL A 47 -9.24 29.71 -11.29
C VAL A 47 -9.82 28.49 -11.98
N TRP A 48 -10.02 27.42 -11.24
CA TRP A 48 -10.80 26.29 -11.72
C TRP A 48 -12.29 26.60 -11.63
N VAL A 49 -13.02 26.30 -12.69
CA VAL A 49 -14.47 26.47 -12.74
C VAL A 49 -15.14 25.19 -13.19
N SER A 50 -16.33 24.93 -12.67
CA SER A 50 -17.28 23.98 -13.26
C SER A 50 -18.23 24.75 -14.15
N LEU A 51 -18.29 24.37 -15.44
CA LEU A 51 -19.16 24.98 -16.44
C LEU A 51 -20.34 24.04 -16.75
N THR A 52 -21.55 24.55 -16.59
CA THR A 52 -22.77 23.90 -17.05
C THR A 52 -23.46 24.77 -18.09
N ASN A 53 -23.71 24.21 -19.28
CA ASN A 53 -24.37 24.88 -20.39
C ASN A 53 -25.70 24.20 -20.73
N THR A 54 -26.76 25.01 -20.82
CA THR A 54 -28.10 24.57 -21.18
C THR A 54 -28.57 25.33 -22.42
N ALA A 55 -29.07 24.60 -23.42
CA ALA A 55 -29.61 25.19 -24.63
C ALA A 55 -31.10 25.54 -24.46
N VAL A 56 -31.45 26.82 -24.61
CA VAL A 56 -32.83 27.27 -24.69
C VAL A 56 -33.25 27.22 -26.15
N ARG A 57 -34.32 26.47 -26.45
CA ARG A 57 -34.82 26.25 -27.80
C ARG A 57 -36.01 27.17 -28.11
N ASP A 58 -36.13 27.59 -29.36
CA ASP A 58 -37.32 28.30 -29.85
C ASP A 58 -38.49 27.34 -30.11
N ARG A 59 -39.62 27.89 -30.57
CA ARG A 59 -40.82 27.13 -30.92
C ARG A 59 -40.63 26.15 -32.09
N ASN A 60 -39.56 26.29 -32.86
CA ASN A 60 -39.22 25.44 -34.00
C ASN A 60 -38.15 24.38 -33.63
N GLY A 61 -37.75 24.28 -32.34
CA GLY A 61 -36.76 23.33 -31.86
C GLY A 61 -35.29 23.74 -32.09
N SER A 62 -35.06 24.91 -32.69
CA SER A 62 -33.71 25.45 -32.94
C SER A 62 -33.15 26.10 -31.68
N VAL A 63 -31.83 26.05 -31.49
CA VAL A 63 -31.17 26.69 -30.33
C VAL A 63 -31.29 28.20 -30.46
N ALA A 64 -32.07 28.83 -29.59
CA ALA A 64 -32.29 30.27 -29.55
C ALA A 64 -31.26 30.99 -28.67
N GLU A 65 -30.88 30.35 -27.56
CA GLU A 65 -29.94 30.90 -26.57
C GLU A 65 -29.18 29.75 -25.90
N VAL A 66 -27.93 29.99 -25.50
CA VAL A 66 -27.18 29.08 -24.62
C VAL A 66 -26.97 29.80 -23.30
N ARG A 67 -27.47 29.20 -22.21
CA ARG A 67 -27.22 29.67 -20.85
C ARG A 67 -26.05 28.91 -20.26
N ALA A 68 -25.16 29.64 -19.61
CA ALA A 68 -23.97 29.09 -18.97
C ALA A 68 -23.98 29.46 -17.49
N ILE A 69 -23.78 28.46 -16.62
CA ILE A 69 -23.50 28.63 -15.20
C ILE A 69 -22.04 28.28 -14.98
N VAL A 70 -21.32 29.18 -14.32
CA VAL A 70 -19.90 29.02 -13.98
C VAL A 70 -19.79 29.02 -12.47
N VAL A 71 -19.31 27.92 -11.89
CA VAL A 71 -19.10 27.78 -10.45
C VAL A 71 -17.60 27.75 -10.18
N ASP A 72 -17.10 28.62 -9.29
CA ASP A 72 -15.72 28.54 -8.81
C ASP A 72 -15.54 27.25 -7.98
N ILE A 73 -14.56 26.45 -8.35
CA ILE A 73 -14.24 25.17 -7.69
C ILE A 73 -12.78 25.12 -7.22
N ASP A 74 -12.11 26.28 -7.11
CA ASP A 74 -10.69 26.35 -6.75
C ASP A 74 -10.43 25.71 -5.38
N ASP A 75 -11.29 25.97 -4.39
CA ASP A 75 -11.19 25.36 -3.06
C ASP A 75 -11.33 23.84 -3.10
N ARG A 76 -12.25 23.32 -3.93
CA ARG A 76 -12.43 21.88 -4.12
C ARG A 76 -11.21 21.24 -4.77
N LYS A 77 -10.64 21.86 -5.82
CA LYS A 77 -9.43 21.36 -6.49
C LYS A 77 -8.22 21.43 -5.58
N ARG A 78 -8.07 22.48 -4.76
CA ARG A 78 -7.00 22.57 -3.75
C ARG A 78 -7.14 21.50 -2.68
N ALA A 79 -8.34 21.24 -2.19
CA ALA A 79 -8.59 20.16 -1.23
C ALA A 79 -8.31 18.77 -1.85
N GLU A 80 -8.66 18.56 -3.12
CA GLU A 80 -8.34 17.35 -3.87
C GLU A 80 -6.82 17.17 -4.03
N GLU A 81 -6.10 18.20 -4.48
CA GLU A 81 -4.64 18.20 -4.62
C GLU A 81 -3.93 17.97 -3.27
N GLN A 82 -4.43 18.60 -2.20
CA GLN A 82 -3.90 18.36 -0.85
C GLN A 82 -4.14 16.91 -0.41
N ARG A 83 -5.33 16.36 -0.65
CA ARG A 83 -5.65 14.97 -0.31
C ARG A 83 -4.82 13.98 -1.12
N GLU A 84 -4.61 14.24 -2.41
CA GLU A 84 -3.72 13.46 -3.27
C GLU A 84 -2.26 13.59 -2.85
N GLY A 85 -1.81 14.79 -2.48
CA GLY A 85 -0.46 15.03 -1.96
C GLY A 85 -0.21 14.28 -0.66
N LEU A 86 -1.15 14.35 0.28
CA LEU A 86 -1.11 13.59 1.53
C LEU A 86 -1.16 12.09 1.26
N ALA A 87 -1.99 11.62 0.32
CA ALA A 87 -2.02 10.22 -0.08
C ALA A 87 -0.70 9.77 -0.71
N ARG A 88 -0.06 10.57 -1.56
CA ARG A 88 1.26 10.27 -2.14
C ARG A 88 2.36 10.24 -1.09
N VAL A 89 2.34 11.18 -0.13
CA VAL A 89 3.30 11.21 0.98
C VAL A 89 3.08 10.01 1.90
N ALA A 90 1.83 9.69 2.26
CA ALA A 90 1.49 8.51 3.02
C ALA A 90 1.93 7.23 2.29
N SER A 91 1.61 7.10 1.00
CA SER A 91 2.07 5.99 0.14
C SER A 91 3.59 5.91 0.02
N GLY A 92 4.32 7.04 0.02
CA GLY A 92 5.78 7.07 0.04
C GLY A 92 6.37 6.63 1.39
N LEU A 93 5.68 6.95 2.49
CA LEU A 93 6.07 6.54 3.85
C LEU A 93 5.73 5.06 4.13
N THR A 94 4.62 4.53 3.60
CA THR A 94 4.29 3.09 3.69
C THR A 94 4.90 2.24 2.58
N GLY A 95 5.34 2.84 1.47
CA GLY A 95 5.84 2.15 0.27
C GLY A 95 7.37 2.09 0.14
N SER A 96 8.12 2.75 1.03
CA SER A 96 9.59 2.70 1.08
C SER A 96 10.10 1.92 2.30
N LEU A 97 9.53 0.74 2.49
CA LEU A 97 10.09 -0.33 3.28
C LEU A 97 9.72 -1.59 2.50
N ASP A 98 10.46 -1.83 1.41
CA ASP A 98 10.36 -3.09 0.68
C ASP A 98 10.48 -4.21 1.73
N VAL A 99 9.56 -5.16 1.70
CA VAL A 99 9.54 -6.28 2.63
C VAL A 99 10.89 -7.01 2.61
N SER A 100 11.60 -6.95 1.47
CA SER A 100 12.98 -7.41 1.29
C SER A 100 14.04 -6.60 2.07
N GLU A 101 13.80 -5.32 2.39
CA GLU A 101 14.69 -4.48 3.20
C GLU A 101 14.34 -4.50 4.70
N VAL A 102 13.05 -4.56 5.05
CA VAL A 102 12.63 -4.53 6.47
C VAL A 102 13.01 -5.83 7.17
N GLY A 103 12.77 -6.95 6.50
CA GLY A 103 12.98 -8.28 7.08
C GLY A 103 14.40 -8.43 7.63
N PRO A 104 15.45 -8.22 6.82
CA PRO A 104 16.84 -8.28 7.26
C PRO A 104 17.16 -7.32 8.41
N ARG A 105 16.61 -6.09 8.41
CA ARG A 105 16.83 -5.13 9.51
C ARG A 105 16.20 -5.62 10.82
N ILE A 106 15.03 -6.24 10.76
CA ILE A 106 14.36 -6.80 11.94
C ILE A 106 15.21 -7.95 12.52
N VAL A 107 15.52 -8.96 11.72
CA VAL A 107 16.24 -10.15 12.22
C VAL A 107 17.64 -9.80 12.72
N ASN A 108 18.38 -8.94 12.02
CA ASN A 108 19.70 -8.48 12.46
C ASN A 108 19.65 -7.57 13.69
N GLY A 109 18.55 -6.85 13.90
CA GLY A 109 18.34 -6.06 15.12
C GLY A 109 17.99 -6.92 16.34
N VAL A 110 17.24 -8.01 16.14
CA VAL A 110 16.75 -8.88 17.22
C VAL A 110 17.86 -9.76 17.80
N VAL A 111 18.75 -10.29 16.96
CA VAL A 111 19.88 -11.15 17.39
C VAL A 111 20.68 -10.55 18.56
N PRO A 112 21.24 -9.32 18.46
CA PRO A 112 22.00 -8.73 19.57
C PRO A 112 21.14 -8.34 20.77
N LEU A 113 19.88 -7.96 20.55
CA LEU A 113 18.95 -7.60 21.64
C LEU A 113 18.63 -8.79 22.55
N LEU A 114 18.44 -9.97 21.96
CA LEU A 114 18.13 -11.20 22.70
C LEU A 114 19.37 -12.06 22.97
N ARG A 115 20.55 -11.63 22.51
CA ARG A 115 21.81 -12.38 22.58
C ARG A 115 21.69 -13.79 21.98
N ALA A 116 20.83 -13.95 20.98
CA ALA A 116 20.60 -15.21 20.29
C ALA A 116 21.70 -15.49 19.25
N HIS A 117 21.76 -16.72 18.73
CA HIS A 117 22.69 -17.06 17.65
C HIS A 117 22.15 -16.63 16.28
N SER A 118 20.86 -16.85 16.05
CA SER A 118 20.23 -16.51 14.77
C SER A 118 18.75 -16.17 14.93
N ALA A 119 18.19 -15.50 13.92
CA ALA A 119 16.79 -15.11 13.86
C ALA A 119 16.21 -15.28 12.46
N GLY A 120 14.92 -15.54 12.40
CA GLY A 120 14.19 -15.68 11.14
C GLY A 120 12.80 -15.08 11.22
N LEU A 121 12.37 -14.52 10.10
CA LEU A 121 11.08 -13.88 9.90
C LEU A 121 10.36 -14.61 8.75
N SER A 122 9.15 -15.07 9.00
CA SER A 122 8.35 -15.81 8.02
C SER A 122 6.92 -15.26 7.93
N LEU A 123 6.33 -15.34 6.73
CA LEU A 123 4.94 -14.96 6.47
C LEU A 123 4.05 -16.18 6.30
N LEU A 124 2.82 -16.10 6.82
CA LEU A 124 1.85 -17.18 6.82
C LEU A 124 1.04 -17.18 5.52
N HIS A 125 1.03 -18.31 4.83
CA HIS A 125 0.12 -18.57 3.71
C HIS A 125 -1.25 -19.08 4.18
N PRO A 126 -2.30 -18.95 3.34
CA PRO A 126 -3.63 -19.45 3.65
C PRO A 126 -3.72 -20.96 3.93
N ASP A 127 -2.79 -21.75 3.40
CA ASP A 127 -2.72 -23.20 3.63
C ASP A 127 -2.01 -23.59 4.96
N GLY A 128 -1.55 -22.59 5.72
CA GLY A 128 -0.85 -22.78 6.99
C GLY A 128 0.66 -22.93 6.86
N SER A 129 1.21 -22.94 5.65
CA SER A 129 2.66 -22.95 5.42
C SER A 129 3.29 -21.58 5.67
N LEU A 130 4.60 -21.57 5.91
CA LEU A 130 5.36 -20.36 6.22
C LEU A 130 6.47 -20.15 5.19
N GLU A 131 6.38 -19.08 4.40
CA GLU A 131 7.50 -18.64 3.54
C GLU A 131 8.47 -17.81 4.37
N THR A 132 9.75 -18.14 4.26
CA THR A 132 10.80 -17.38 4.92
C THR A 132 11.06 -16.08 4.18
N LEU A 133 10.90 -14.97 4.88
CA LEU A 133 11.07 -13.65 4.32
C LEU A 133 12.48 -13.12 4.53
N ALA A 134 13.03 -13.34 5.73
CA ALA A 134 14.38 -12.92 6.06
C ALA A 134 14.99 -13.79 7.15
N VAL A 135 16.32 -13.88 7.12
CA VAL A 135 17.13 -14.57 8.12
C VAL A 135 18.32 -13.68 8.50
N SER A 136 18.81 -13.85 9.72
CA SER A 136 20.07 -13.23 10.14
C SER A 136 21.26 -13.82 9.39
N ASP A 137 22.41 -13.15 9.51
CA ASP A 137 23.71 -13.73 9.14
C ASP A 137 24.54 -13.93 10.43
N PRO A 138 24.88 -15.18 10.80
CA PRO A 138 24.59 -16.43 10.10
C PRO A 138 23.10 -16.85 10.17
N PRO A 139 22.62 -17.69 9.22
CA PRO A 139 21.21 -18.09 9.13
C PRO A 139 20.81 -19.22 10.08
N GLY A 140 21.77 -19.88 10.75
CA GLY A 140 21.47 -20.94 11.72
C GLY A 140 20.57 -22.04 11.15
N LEU A 141 19.51 -22.38 11.89
CA LEU A 141 18.56 -23.42 11.50
C LEU A 141 17.47 -22.96 10.51
N TYR A 142 17.44 -21.68 10.12
CA TYR A 142 16.38 -21.10 9.29
C TYR A 142 16.51 -21.49 7.80
N LEU A 143 15.37 -21.51 7.10
CA LEU A 143 15.31 -21.70 5.65
C LEU A 143 15.79 -20.44 4.91
N ALA A 144 16.25 -20.57 3.67
CA ALA A 144 16.65 -19.41 2.89
C ALA A 144 15.43 -18.54 2.54
N PRO A 145 15.59 -17.22 2.32
CA PRO A 145 14.50 -16.39 1.84
C PRO A 145 13.84 -16.96 0.58
N GLY A 146 12.50 -17.01 0.57
CA GLY A 146 11.68 -17.64 -0.47
C GLY A 146 11.43 -19.13 -0.30
N GLU A 147 12.12 -19.82 0.63
CA GLU A 147 11.83 -21.22 0.95
C GLU A 147 10.66 -21.34 1.94
N VAL A 148 9.89 -22.41 1.78
CA VAL A 148 8.64 -22.64 2.52
C VAL A 148 8.80 -23.76 3.55
N LEU A 149 8.44 -23.48 4.79
CA LEU A 149 8.23 -24.46 5.84
C LEU A 149 6.79 -24.99 5.74
N PRO A 150 6.56 -26.29 5.55
CA PRO A 150 5.21 -26.86 5.48
C PRO A 150 4.38 -26.61 6.73
N ALA A 151 3.07 -26.53 6.56
CA ALA A 151 2.12 -26.40 7.67
C ALA A 151 2.31 -27.52 8.70
N GLY A 152 2.20 -27.18 9.99
CA GLY A 152 2.30 -28.14 11.08
C GLY A 152 3.72 -28.49 11.53
N VAL A 153 4.77 -27.97 10.88
CA VAL A 153 6.16 -28.27 11.23
C VAL A 153 6.73 -27.29 12.26
N GLY A 154 7.40 -27.82 13.28
CA GLY A 154 8.16 -27.10 14.29
C GLY A 154 7.33 -26.21 15.22
N ILE A 155 8.02 -25.46 16.07
CA ILE A 155 7.38 -24.60 17.07
C ILE A 155 6.53 -23.48 16.45
N SER A 156 6.83 -23.07 15.21
CA SER A 156 6.05 -22.07 14.49
C SER A 156 4.59 -22.51 14.28
N ALA A 157 4.34 -23.81 14.11
CA ALA A 157 2.98 -24.34 14.01
C ALA A 157 2.18 -24.15 15.31
N ARG A 158 2.82 -24.32 16.48
CA ARG A 158 2.21 -24.02 17.78
C ARG A 158 1.88 -22.54 17.90
N VAL A 159 2.80 -21.66 17.52
CA VAL A 159 2.56 -20.20 17.54
C VAL A 159 1.35 -19.81 16.68
N ILE A 160 1.19 -20.41 15.49
CA ILE A 160 0.05 -20.14 14.62
C ILE A 160 -1.26 -20.62 15.28
N ALA A 161 -1.25 -21.83 15.87
CA ALA A 161 -2.42 -22.43 16.50
C ALA A 161 -2.84 -21.72 17.79
N SER A 162 -1.89 -21.50 18.72
CA SER A 162 -2.13 -20.84 20.01
C SER A 162 -2.30 -19.33 19.86
N ARG A 163 -1.72 -18.75 18.80
CA ARG A 163 -1.58 -17.30 18.58
C ARG A 163 -0.83 -16.62 19.73
N GLN A 164 0.00 -17.35 20.47
CA GLN A 164 0.80 -16.84 21.58
C GLN A 164 2.29 -17.05 21.28
N ALA A 165 3.13 -16.38 22.06
CA ALA A 165 4.55 -16.68 22.08
C ALA A 165 4.76 -18.11 22.61
N GLU A 166 5.65 -18.85 21.95
CA GLU A 166 6.00 -20.23 22.34
C GLU A 166 7.53 -20.33 22.39
N SER A 167 8.04 -21.06 23.38
CA SER A 167 9.46 -21.32 23.54
C SER A 167 9.71 -22.79 23.80
N SER A 168 10.83 -23.31 23.28
CA SER A 168 11.35 -24.62 23.61
C SER A 168 12.86 -24.51 23.83
N ALA A 169 13.36 -25.18 24.87
CA ALA A 169 14.78 -25.25 25.17
C ALA A 169 15.51 -26.31 24.33
N ASP A 170 14.76 -27.26 23.74
CA ASP A 170 15.27 -28.30 22.86
C ASP A 170 14.16 -28.81 21.93
N LEU A 171 14.15 -28.32 20.70
CA LEU A 171 13.16 -28.70 19.69
C LEU A 171 13.15 -30.20 19.38
N LEU A 172 14.28 -30.89 19.52
CA LEU A 172 14.37 -32.32 19.23
C LEU A 172 13.87 -33.19 20.38
N ALA A 173 13.80 -32.63 21.59
CA ALA A 173 13.26 -33.31 22.77
C ALA A 173 11.74 -33.14 22.95
N GLU A 174 11.11 -32.23 22.21
CA GLU A 174 9.67 -31.98 22.29
C GLU A 174 8.88 -33.12 21.59
N PRO A 175 8.12 -33.94 22.33
CA PRO A 175 7.45 -35.11 21.75
C PRO A 175 6.31 -34.73 20.79
N ASP A 176 5.69 -33.57 21.01
CA ASP A 176 4.52 -33.12 20.24
C ASP A 176 4.91 -32.23 19.04
N LEU A 177 6.20 -32.01 18.81
CA LEU A 177 6.68 -31.25 17.66
C LEU A 177 6.95 -32.16 16.47
N VAL A 178 6.29 -31.85 15.35
CA VAL A 178 6.65 -32.42 14.05
C VAL A 178 7.93 -31.74 13.58
N VAL A 179 9.05 -32.45 13.62
CA VAL A 179 10.34 -31.99 13.09
C VAL A 179 10.63 -32.72 11.79
N SER A 180 10.65 -32.00 10.66
CA SER A 180 11.00 -32.58 9.36
C SER A 180 12.46 -33.01 9.32
N GLY A 181 12.81 -33.95 8.43
CA GLY A 181 14.20 -34.41 8.28
C GLY A 181 15.17 -33.28 7.88
N SER A 182 14.70 -32.31 7.08
CA SER A 182 15.50 -31.12 6.72
C SER A 182 15.71 -30.19 7.91
N LEU A 183 14.69 -29.97 8.74
CA LEU A 183 14.79 -29.15 9.95
C LEU A 183 15.72 -29.80 10.98
N ARG A 184 15.60 -31.12 11.19
CA ARG A 184 16.49 -31.87 12.08
C ARG A 184 17.95 -31.73 11.65
N ARG A 185 18.25 -31.92 10.36
CA ARG A 185 19.60 -31.77 9.84
C ARG A 185 20.16 -30.36 10.11
N LYS A 186 19.35 -29.32 9.88
CA LYS A 186 19.76 -27.93 10.14
C LYS A 186 20.04 -27.66 11.62
N ILE A 187 19.24 -28.22 12.52
CA ILE A 187 19.47 -28.14 13.97
C ILE A 187 20.80 -28.81 14.33
N GLU A 188 21.07 -30.00 13.79
CA GLU A 188 22.32 -30.75 14.03
C GLU A 188 23.56 -30.02 13.45
N GLU A 189 23.45 -29.44 12.24
CA GLU A 189 24.55 -28.72 11.58
C GLU A 189 24.88 -27.37 12.23
N SER A 190 23.85 -26.65 12.70
CA SER A 190 24.02 -25.33 13.35
C SER A 190 24.31 -25.44 14.86
N GLY A 191 23.92 -26.55 15.49
CA GLY A 191 23.94 -26.71 16.95
C GLY A 191 22.83 -25.94 17.67
N GLU A 192 21.83 -25.42 16.95
CA GLU A 192 20.76 -24.61 17.50
C GLU A 192 19.52 -25.45 17.83
N GLY A 193 19.39 -25.87 19.09
CA GLY A 193 18.25 -26.66 19.57
C GLY A 193 17.19 -25.85 20.31
N ALA A 194 17.54 -24.69 20.90
CA ALA A 194 16.61 -23.83 21.61
C ALA A 194 15.95 -22.82 20.66
N ARG A 195 14.67 -22.49 20.89
CA ARG A 195 13.93 -21.56 20.05
C ARG A 195 12.84 -20.82 20.80
N LEU A 196 12.74 -19.51 20.55
CA LEU A 196 11.61 -18.67 20.93
C LEU A 196 10.94 -18.15 19.66
N ALA A 197 9.62 -18.28 19.57
CA ALA A 197 8.84 -17.84 18.42
C ALA A 197 7.63 -17.02 18.86
N VAL A 198 7.35 -15.94 18.15
CA VAL A 198 6.26 -15.00 18.44
C VAL A 198 5.42 -14.72 17.20
N PRO A 199 4.09 -14.55 17.33
CA PRO A 199 3.22 -14.29 16.20
C PRO A 199 3.35 -12.84 15.73
N LEU A 200 3.51 -12.64 14.43
CA LEU A 200 3.35 -11.33 13.79
C LEU A 200 1.87 -11.07 13.56
N ARG A 201 1.38 -9.89 13.93
CA ARG A 201 -0.04 -9.57 13.84
C ARG A 201 -0.31 -8.28 13.07
N ALA A 202 -1.33 -8.32 12.21
CA ALA A 202 -1.91 -7.15 11.57
C ALA A 202 -3.44 -7.27 11.60
N GLY A 203 -4.13 -6.19 12.00
CA GLY A 203 -5.60 -6.19 12.11
C GLY A 203 -6.16 -7.27 13.04
N GLY A 204 -5.41 -7.69 14.07
CA GLY A 204 -5.79 -8.77 14.99
C GLY A 204 -5.54 -10.21 14.48
N GLN A 205 -5.21 -10.37 13.19
CA GLN A 205 -4.88 -11.66 12.57
C GLN A 205 -3.39 -11.96 12.65
N VAL A 206 -3.03 -13.24 12.79
CA VAL A 206 -1.64 -13.69 12.67
C VAL A 206 -1.27 -13.72 11.19
N ILE A 207 -0.23 -12.99 10.81
CA ILE A 207 0.26 -12.87 9.43
C ILE A 207 1.61 -13.57 9.21
N GLY A 208 2.23 -14.10 10.28
CA GLY A 208 3.55 -14.69 10.21
C GLY A 208 4.14 -14.95 11.58
N VAL A 209 5.44 -15.28 11.60
CA VAL A 209 6.18 -15.63 12.81
C VAL A 209 7.56 -14.96 12.77
N LEU A 210 7.93 -14.31 13.87
CA LEU A 210 9.33 -13.95 14.16
C LEU A 210 9.87 -14.98 15.14
N SER A 211 11.07 -15.48 14.89
CA SER A 211 11.70 -16.48 15.75
C SER A 211 13.17 -16.22 15.93
N VAL A 212 13.68 -16.61 17.09
CA VAL A 212 15.11 -16.62 17.43
C VAL A 212 15.53 -18.01 17.89
N ALA A 213 16.75 -18.38 17.57
CA ALA A 213 17.32 -19.68 17.90
C ALA A 213 18.68 -19.54 18.60
N ASP A 214 18.98 -20.53 19.42
CA ASP A 214 20.21 -20.62 20.20
C ASP A 214 20.57 -22.09 20.47
N ALA A 215 21.73 -22.32 21.07
CA ALA A 215 22.14 -23.61 21.56
C ALA A 215 21.14 -24.18 22.58
N THR A 216 21.01 -25.50 22.60
CA THR A 216 20.11 -26.23 23.49
C THR A 216 20.30 -25.83 24.97
N GLY A 217 19.19 -25.64 25.69
CA GLY A 217 19.19 -25.39 27.14
C GLY A 217 19.41 -23.93 27.56
N ARG A 218 19.32 -22.98 26.63
CA ARG A 218 19.49 -21.54 26.88
C ARG A 218 18.18 -20.77 26.79
#